data_AF-A0A920DZB5-F1
#
_entry.id   AF-A0A920DZB5-F1
#
_cell.length_a   1.000
_cell.length_b   1.000
_cell.length_c   1.000
_cell.angle_alpha   90.00
_cell.angle_beta   90.00
_cell.angle_gamma   90.00
#
_symmetry.space_group_name_H-M   'P 1'
#
loop_
_entity.id
_entity.type
_entity.pdbx_description
1 polymer ?
#
loop_
_entity_poly.entity_id
_entity_poly.type
_entity_poly.pdbx_seq_one_letter_code
_entity_poly.pdbx_strand_id
1 'polypeptide(L)'
;MNSWTGCEEKINDYIKQTTTTTVASSESSNESTSTTSTTSTTTTTIPQSLYVQNNFGFMPSLSLKNNEIVSIFKGHSDGNLVCGTPYFGDLPANTLNYFSNSMPTAQTVSNSPFTKSELSTKINVNSNAEIEIQVIGNGDTNFKFYFIKPFENQFIILNPSNIVSSAGLTTATFKKNNLDNGAWFYGFAENSSGEIVKASGNREFIVGDAGGMTNADSNEIETIIITKNGKNITQGENLSSSDKLSIMYITKSIYDNRDNTQTTISSETDTITLKNDSQANVGNILLINRELMFVNSKNSNNYTVTRGYLNTEIKEHLAGSSVRVIEDSSREGLKSNFGYAVIRTEKGFKFQIPLGPELSSNEFLLSGCPNDRYLLEEITTFSWRQSGSSTVVNSSTKNTVTSLLDKEFVINTNKQYLSPNLIGKDSDTGNFLIEGPRNKVLSLNESVNFNFNKIELGNSEIKFVEINFKMLPLENSNKLSSSKSIYLPVVDGNFNFIIDLQQKSEVKVPNSNNWEVGYKYIFNYITFFDKISKTRFKNDGTVAYGHNSNPGSHDVYYLDQFSFIVNED
;
A
#
# COMPACT_ATOMS: atom_id res chain seq x y z
N MET A 1 65.76 1.83 -18.76
CA MET A 1 66.85 2.51 -18.04
C MET A 1 66.32 2.91 -16.68
N ASN A 2 67.11 2.59 -15.66
CA ASN A 2 66.85 2.78 -14.24
C ASN A 2 66.73 4.26 -13.85
N SER A 3 65.88 4.57 -12.86
CA SER A 3 66.34 5.16 -11.59
C SER A 3 65.18 5.36 -10.60
N TRP A 4 65.23 4.57 -9.52
CA TRP A 4 64.67 4.85 -8.20
C TRP A 4 65.20 6.17 -7.60
N THR A 5 64.44 6.76 -6.66
CA THR A 5 64.82 7.32 -5.33
C THR A 5 63.69 8.26 -4.89
N GLY A 6 63.18 8.35 -3.67
CA GLY A 6 63.59 7.94 -2.33
C GLY A 6 62.61 8.67 -1.40
N CYS A 7 62.11 7.99 -0.37
CA CYS A 7 62.48 8.21 1.03
C CYS A 7 61.71 9.33 1.74
N GLU A 8 60.82 8.87 2.63
CA GLU A 8 60.76 9.22 4.06
C GLU A 8 60.11 10.55 4.48
N GLU A 9 58.88 10.39 4.98
CA GLU A 9 58.31 11.19 6.06
C GLU A 9 59.04 10.90 7.39
N LYS A 10 59.40 11.97 8.11
CA LYS A 10 59.23 12.20 9.57
C LYS A 10 59.95 13.52 9.90
N ILE A 11 59.51 14.37 10.83
CA ILE A 11 59.41 14.14 12.27
C ILE A 11 58.46 15.20 12.89
N ASN A 12 57.51 14.70 13.72
CA ASN A 12 57.03 15.08 15.06
C ASN A 12 57.01 16.59 15.49
N ASP A 13 56.04 17.08 16.28
CA ASP A 13 55.80 16.61 17.65
C ASP A 13 54.44 16.99 18.28
N TYR A 14 53.95 16.01 19.04
CA TYR A 14 53.32 16.05 20.37
C TYR A 14 52.01 16.83 20.68
N ILE A 15 51.00 15.99 20.87
CA ILE A 15 49.82 16.00 21.74
C ILE A 15 49.86 16.97 22.95
N LYS A 16 48.75 17.70 23.16
CA LYS A 16 48.12 17.77 24.49
C LYS A 16 46.60 17.77 24.39
N GLN A 17 46.02 16.68 24.84
CA GLN A 17 44.61 16.52 25.18
C GLN A 17 44.30 17.41 26.40
N THR A 18 43.22 18.19 26.36
CA THR A 18 42.54 18.60 27.60
C THR A 18 41.05 18.75 27.34
N THR A 19 40.32 17.81 27.94
CA THR A 19 38.89 17.80 28.21
C THR A 19 38.50 19.05 29.00
N THR A 20 37.31 19.62 28.79
CA THR A 20 36.69 20.40 29.87
C THR A 20 35.18 20.22 29.90
N THR A 21 34.82 19.28 30.77
CA THR A 21 33.66 19.24 31.65
C THR A 21 33.10 20.63 32.01
N THR A 22 31.81 20.85 31.78
CA THR A 22 31.07 21.97 32.36
C THR A 22 30.81 21.70 33.84
N VAL A 23 31.50 22.41 34.74
CA VAL A 23 31.10 22.56 36.15
C VAL A 23 30.43 23.92 36.28
N ALA A 24 29.22 23.93 36.84
CA ALA A 24 28.48 25.14 37.15
C ALA A 24 29.20 25.96 38.24
N SER A 25 29.25 27.27 38.09
CA SER A 25 29.47 28.19 39.20
C SER A 25 28.72 29.50 38.97
N SER A 26 28.02 29.85 40.02
CA SER A 26 27.30 31.09 40.33
C SER A 26 28.20 32.32 40.29
N GLU A 27 27.71 33.43 39.73
CA GLU A 27 27.32 34.64 40.47
C GLU A 27 27.11 35.82 39.50
N SER A 28 26.14 36.63 39.88
CA SER A 28 25.78 37.92 39.31
C SER A 28 26.87 38.98 39.52
N SER A 29 27.14 39.82 38.51
CA SER A 29 26.99 41.28 38.60
C SER A 29 27.41 42.01 37.31
N ASN A 30 26.49 42.87 36.88
CA ASN A 30 26.59 44.19 36.23
C ASN A 30 27.44 44.46 34.96
N GLU A 31 26.67 44.97 33.99
CA GLU A 31 26.89 46.17 33.15
C GLU A 31 27.76 46.12 31.88
N SER A 32 27.03 46.21 30.76
CA SER A 32 27.17 47.19 29.68
C SER A 32 28.47 47.24 28.87
N THR A 33 28.42 46.69 27.65
CA THR A 33 28.64 47.49 26.43
C THR A 33 28.17 46.75 25.17
N SER A 34 27.45 47.47 24.33
CA SER A 34 26.94 47.04 23.02
C SER A 34 28.05 47.11 21.98
N THR A 35 28.37 45.98 21.35
CA THR A 35 29.09 45.93 20.07
C THR A 35 28.46 44.88 19.17
N THR A 36 27.75 45.34 18.14
CA THR A 36 27.18 44.52 17.06
C THR A 36 28.32 43.97 16.20
N SER A 37 28.70 42.72 16.41
CA SER A 37 29.54 41.97 15.46
C SER A 37 28.64 41.08 14.63
N THR A 38 28.49 41.42 13.35
CA THR A 38 27.85 40.55 12.35
C THR A 38 28.81 39.43 11.99
N THR A 39 28.71 38.30 12.69
CA THR A 39 29.42 37.07 12.33
C THR A 39 28.72 36.44 11.13
N SER A 40 29.38 36.45 9.97
CA SER A 40 28.98 35.64 8.82
C SER A 40 29.23 34.16 9.15
N THR A 41 28.17 33.42 9.45
CA THR A 41 28.22 31.96 9.53
C THR A 41 28.25 31.37 8.13
N THR A 42 29.41 30.90 7.70
CA THR A 42 29.49 29.98 6.56
C THR A 42 28.94 28.64 7.06
N THR A 43 27.69 28.36 6.74
CA THR A 43 27.08 27.04 7.01
C THR A 43 27.67 26.05 6.03
N THR A 44 28.63 25.23 6.48
CA THR A 44 29.00 24.02 5.76
C THR A 44 27.83 23.04 5.93
N THR A 45 26.93 23.01 4.94
CA THR A 45 25.92 21.97 4.84
C THR A 45 26.63 20.64 4.58
N ILE A 46 26.74 19.83 5.61
CA ILE A 46 26.91 18.39 5.49
C ILE A 46 25.69 17.90 4.69
N PRO A 47 25.84 17.07 3.63
CA PRO A 47 24.69 16.47 2.97
C PRO A 47 23.88 15.73 4.05
N GLN A 48 22.68 16.23 4.33
CA GLN A 48 21.69 15.44 5.05
C GLN A 48 21.53 14.14 4.27
N SER A 49 21.74 13.01 4.93
CA SER A 49 21.16 11.77 4.44
C SER A 49 19.67 12.03 4.29
N LEU A 50 19.19 12.00 3.04
CA LEU A 50 17.78 12.03 2.73
C LEU A 50 17.18 10.78 3.36
N TYR A 51 16.68 10.91 4.59
CA TYR A 51 15.84 9.91 5.24
C TYR A 51 14.52 9.89 4.46
N VAL A 52 14.52 9.18 3.32
CA VAL A 52 13.29 8.84 2.63
C VAL A 52 12.64 7.76 3.50
N GLN A 53 11.55 8.10 4.20
CA GLN A 53 10.64 7.08 4.72
C GLN A 53 10.36 6.11 3.56
N ASN A 54 10.70 4.83 3.71
CA ASN A 54 10.45 3.84 2.67
C ASN A 54 8.95 3.83 2.35
N ASN A 55 8.59 4.40 1.21
CA ASN A 55 7.22 4.42 0.70
C ASN A 55 6.81 3.08 0.08
N PHE A 56 7.76 2.15 -0.08
CA PHE A 56 7.61 0.90 -0.80
C PHE A 56 8.09 -0.29 0.03
N GLY A 57 7.38 -1.40 -0.02
CA GLY A 57 7.70 -2.62 0.73
C GLY A 57 6.45 -3.27 1.33
N PHE A 58 6.61 -3.95 2.46
CA PHE A 58 5.56 -4.72 3.11
C PHE A 58 5.00 -3.98 4.32
N MET A 59 3.68 -3.96 4.47
CA MET A 59 2.99 -3.42 5.65
C MET A 59 2.44 -4.57 6.50
N PRO A 60 2.44 -4.44 7.84
CA PRO A 60 1.97 -5.49 8.73
C PRO A 60 0.45 -5.54 8.74
N SER A 61 -0.16 -6.73 8.63
CA SER A 61 -1.61 -6.85 8.75
C SER A 61 -2.06 -8.21 9.25
N LEU A 62 -3.34 -8.29 9.61
CA LEU A 62 -4.08 -9.54 9.68
C LEU A 62 -5.06 -9.60 8.50
N SER A 63 -5.24 -10.79 7.94
CA SER A 63 -6.21 -11.02 6.88
C SER A 63 -7.61 -10.82 7.42
N LEU A 64 -8.38 -9.92 6.81
CA LEU A 64 -9.77 -9.67 7.20
C LEU A 64 -10.66 -10.89 6.92
N LYS A 65 -10.20 -11.84 6.11
CA LYS A 65 -10.98 -13.02 5.69
C LYS A 65 -10.89 -14.17 6.70
N ASN A 66 -9.71 -14.40 7.26
CA ASN A 66 -9.43 -15.56 8.12
C ASN A 66 -8.61 -15.22 9.39
N ASN A 67 -8.31 -13.93 9.60
CA ASN A 67 -7.53 -13.42 10.73
C ASN A 67 -6.10 -13.97 10.80
N GLU A 68 -5.57 -14.56 9.74
CA GLU A 68 -4.17 -15.01 9.69
C GLU A 68 -3.20 -13.87 9.42
N ILE A 69 -1.94 -14.04 9.82
CA ILE A 69 -0.91 -13.04 9.58
C ILE A 69 -0.64 -12.95 8.09
N VAL A 70 -0.69 -11.72 7.58
CA VAL A 70 -0.38 -11.41 6.19
C VAL A 70 0.40 -10.10 6.13
N SER A 71 1.18 -9.95 5.07
CA SER A 71 1.76 -8.67 4.70
C SER A 71 0.97 -8.05 3.56
N ILE A 72 0.87 -6.73 3.52
CA ILE A 72 0.33 -6.01 2.38
C ILE A 72 1.50 -5.38 1.63
N PHE A 73 1.71 -5.74 0.36
CA PHE A 73 2.75 -5.12 -0.43
C PHE A 73 2.30 -3.75 -0.93
N LYS A 74 2.98 -2.70 -0.47
CA LYS A 74 2.84 -1.31 -0.90
C LYS A 74 3.87 -1.01 -1.99
N GLY A 75 3.42 -0.97 -3.23
CA GLY A 75 4.19 -0.48 -4.38
C GLY A 75 3.88 0.98 -4.69
N HIS A 76 4.06 1.38 -5.96
CA HIS A 76 3.49 2.62 -6.47
C HIS A 76 1.97 2.53 -6.48
N SER A 77 1.30 3.60 -6.04
CA SER A 77 -0.15 3.70 -6.08
C SER A 77 -0.57 5.14 -6.36
N ASP A 78 -1.46 5.29 -7.33
CA ASP A 78 -2.29 6.48 -7.54
C ASP A 78 -3.74 5.99 -7.63
N GLY A 79 -4.53 6.30 -6.60
CA GLY A 79 -5.92 5.86 -6.47
C GLY A 79 -6.88 6.56 -7.44
N ASN A 80 -6.44 7.63 -8.12
CA ASN A 80 -7.29 8.39 -9.05
C ASN A 80 -7.12 7.93 -10.51
N LEU A 81 -6.25 6.95 -10.78
CA LEU A 81 -5.95 6.49 -12.14
C LEU A 81 -6.29 5.00 -12.27
N VAL A 82 -6.90 4.62 -13.40
CA VAL A 82 -7.14 3.21 -13.72
C VAL A 82 -5.83 2.40 -13.77
N CYS A 83 -4.77 3.00 -14.32
CA CYS A 83 -3.45 2.37 -14.43
C CYS A 83 -2.45 2.87 -13.37
N GLY A 84 -2.93 3.44 -12.26
CA GLY A 84 -2.10 4.07 -11.24
C GLY A 84 -1.52 3.12 -10.19
N THR A 85 -2.12 1.95 -10.02
CA THR A 85 -1.69 0.96 -9.02
C THR A 85 -1.55 -0.42 -9.67
N PRO A 86 -0.32 -0.83 -10.06
CA PRO A 86 -0.09 -2.15 -10.60
C PRO A 86 -0.47 -3.27 -9.62
N TYR A 87 -1.01 -4.36 -10.16
CA TYR A 87 -1.31 -5.59 -9.43
C TYR A 87 -0.24 -6.64 -9.76
N PHE A 88 0.39 -7.21 -8.74
CA PHE A 88 1.48 -8.17 -8.88
C PHE A 88 1.02 -9.61 -8.56
N GLY A 89 1.22 -10.53 -9.50
CA GLY A 89 0.81 -11.94 -9.35
C GLY A 89 1.82 -12.84 -8.64
N ASP A 90 3.06 -12.39 -8.50
CA ASP A 90 4.23 -13.15 -8.00
C ASP A 90 4.80 -12.53 -6.71
N LEU A 91 3.93 -12.26 -5.74
CA LEU A 91 4.34 -11.78 -4.41
C LEU A 91 4.84 -12.95 -3.53
N PRO A 92 5.68 -12.68 -2.52
CA PRO A 92 6.09 -13.69 -1.54
C PRO A 92 4.89 -14.34 -0.83
N ALA A 93 5.12 -15.52 -0.24
CA ALA A 93 4.11 -16.21 0.55
C ALA A 93 3.53 -15.30 1.66
N ASN A 94 2.25 -15.50 1.99
CA ASN A 94 1.52 -14.71 2.98
C ASN A 94 1.52 -13.19 2.71
N THR A 95 1.69 -12.78 1.45
CA THR A 95 1.60 -11.38 1.03
C THR A 95 0.38 -11.16 0.14
N LEU A 96 -0.33 -10.07 0.38
CA LEU A 96 -1.47 -9.59 -0.40
C LEU A 96 -1.09 -8.33 -1.18
N ASN A 97 -1.73 -8.11 -2.32
CA ASN A 97 -1.60 -6.84 -3.04
C ASN A 97 -2.24 -5.69 -2.26
N TYR A 98 -1.90 -4.45 -2.61
CA TYR A 98 -2.16 -3.28 -1.77
C TYR A 98 -3.63 -3.13 -1.30
N PHE A 99 -4.65 -3.36 -2.16
CA PHE A 99 -6.07 -3.26 -1.75
C PHE A 99 -6.72 -4.60 -1.40
N SER A 100 -5.99 -5.72 -1.49
CA SER A 100 -6.54 -7.07 -1.32
C SER A 100 -6.96 -7.40 0.11
N ASN A 101 -6.75 -6.50 1.06
CA ASN A 101 -7.15 -6.62 2.46
C ASN A 101 -7.85 -5.35 2.96
N SER A 102 -8.78 -4.84 2.16
CA SER A 102 -9.37 -3.50 2.28
C SER A 102 -8.38 -2.37 1.98
N MET A 103 -8.77 -1.11 2.25
CA MET A 103 -7.93 0.08 2.12
C MET A 103 -6.90 0.13 3.27
N PRO A 104 -5.59 -0.01 2.98
CA PRO A 104 -4.57 0.10 4.01
C PRO A 104 -4.42 1.56 4.45
N THR A 105 -4.33 1.81 5.75
CA THR A 105 -3.89 3.12 6.26
C THR A 105 -2.37 3.26 6.21
N ALA A 106 -1.83 4.47 6.42
CA ALA A 106 -0.37 4.66 6.43
C ALA A 106 0.26 3.93 7.63
N GLN A 107 0.76 2.72 7.38
CA GLN A 107 1.43 1.88 8.37
C GLN A 107 2.94 1.85 8.14
N THR A 108 3.64 1.23 9.08
CA THR A 108 5.06 0.92 8.95
C THR A 108 5.32 0.06 7.72
N VAL A 109 6.38 0.37 6.97
CA VAL A 109 6.79 -0.42 5.80
C VAL A 109 8.09 -1.18 6.10
N SER A 110 8.23 -2.39 5.54
CA SER A 110 9.36 -3.30 5.70
C SER A 110 9.96 -3.74 4.36
N ASN A 111 11.24 -4.11 4.33
CA ASN A 111 11.83 -4.77 3.16
C ASN A 111 11.49 -6.26 3.05
N SER A 112 10.92 -6.86 4.10
CA SER A 112 10.55 -8.28 4.13
C SER A 112 9.10 -8.46 4.59
N PRO A 113 8.40 -9.50 4.13
CA PRO A 113 7.10 -9.88 4.69
C PRO A 113 7.21 -10.11 6.20
N PHE A 114 6.21 -9.65 6.93
CA PHE A 114 6.07 -9.85 8.35
C PHE A 114 5.78 -11.31 8.68
N THR A 115 6.39 -11.78 9.77
CA THR A 115 6.16 -13.11 10.33
C THR A 115 5.42 -13.03 11.66
N LYS A 116 5.02 -14.19 12.18
CA LYS A 116 4.42 -14.29 13.52
C LYS A 116 5.48 -14.20 14.59
N SER A 117 5.24 -13.38 15.60
CA SER A 117 6.04 -13.35 16.83
C SER A 117 5.59 -14.44 17.81
N GLU A 118 6.52 -14.92 18.64
CA GLU A 118 6.25 -15.81 19.79
C GLU A 118 5.64 -15.07 20.99
N LEU A 119 5.68 -13.74 20.96
CA LEU A 119 5.05 -12.88 21.97
C LEU A 119 3.53 -12.99 21.93
N SER A 120 2.88 -12.54 22.99
CA SER A 120 1.41 -12.45 23.04
C SER A 120 0.95 -11.05 23.46
N THR A 121 -0.23 -10.66 22.98
CA THR A 121 -0.85 -9.39 23.35
C THR A 121 -2.35 -9.52 23.55
N LYS A 122 -2.93 -8.71 24.43
CA LYS A 122 -4.36 -8.71 24.76
C LYS A 122 -4.79 -7.39 25.40
N ILE A 123 -6.10 -7.12 25.37
CA ILE A 123 -6.70 -6.10 26.25
C ILE A 123 -6.74 -6.65 27.67
N ASN A 124 -6.10 -5.97 28.60
CA ASN A 124 -6.05 -6.36 30.01
C ASN A 124 -7.05 -5.57 30.87
N VAL A 125 -7.16 -4.26 30.64
CA VAL A 125 -8.12 -3.39 31.32
C VAL A 125 -9.07 -2.78 30.29
N ASN A 126 -10.35 -2.76 30.62
CA ASN A 126 -11.39 -2.12 29.83
C ASN A 126 -12.36 -1.39 30.76
N SER A 127 -12.10 -0.11 31.01
CA SER A 127 -12.95 0.76 31.84
C SER A 127 -13.83 1.67 30.96
N ASN A 128 -14.66 2.51 31.58
CA ASN A 128 -15.46 3.48 30.84
C ASN A 128 -14.61 4.58 30.18
N ALA A 129 -13.46 4.94 30.75
CA ALA A 129 -12.63 6.04 30.26
C ALA A 129 -11.42 5.57 29.43
N GLU A 130 -10.86 4.41 29.76
CA GLU A 130 -9.57 3.95 29.22
C GLU A 130 -9.55 2.43 28.99
N ILE A 131 -8.68 2.00 28.07
CA ILE A 131 -8.27 0.61 27.91
C ILE A 131 -6.76 0.48 28.12
N GLU A 132 -6.33 -0.69 28.57
CA GLU A 132 -4.91 -1.05 28.62
C GLU A 132 -4.64 -2.31 27.82
N ILE A 133 -3.61 -2.23 26.97
CA ILE A 133 -3.11 -3.36 26.19
C ILE A 133 -1.78 -3.80 26.78
N GLN A 134 -1.64 -5.09 26.99
CA GLN A 134 -0.38 -5.70 27.42
C GLN A 134 0.27 -6.46 26.27
N VAL A 135 1.59 -6.33 26.15
CA VAL A 135 2.45 -7.19 25.33
C VAL A 135 3.38 -7.95 26.25
N ILE A 136 3.27 -9.28 26.26
CA ILE A 136 3.97 -10.19 27.17
C ILE A 136 5.14 -10.84 26.44
N GLY A 137 6.28 -10.90 27.10
CA GLY A 137 7.56 -11.43 26.60
C GLY A 137 8.50 -10.36 26.03
N ASN A 138 8.12 -9.07 26.12
CA ASN A 138 8.91 -7.96 25.59
C ASN A 138 8.76 -6.70 26.48
N GLY A 139 9.86 -5.99 26.70
CA GLY A 139 9.94 -4.76 27.51
C GLY A 139 10.25 -3.51 26.68
N ASP A 140 9.82 -3.47 25.42
CA ASP A 140 10.07 -2.42 24.45
C ASP A 140 8.89 -1.44 24.36
N THR A 141 9.14 -0.13 24.34
CA THR A 141 8.10 0.91 24.25
C THR A 141 7.84 1.38 22.81
N ASN A 142 8.51 0.83 21.80
CA ASN A 142 8.35 1.23 20.39
C ASN A 142 7.18 0.52 19.67
N PHE A 143 6.28 -0.12 20.41
CA PHE A 143 5.12 -0.78 19.80
C PHE A 143 4.13 0.20 19.19
N LYS A 144 3.67 -0.14 17.99
CA LYS A 144 2.47 0.41 17.35
C LYS A 144 1.33 -0.59 17.50
N PHE A 145 0.11 -0.08 17.73
CA PHE A 145 -1.07 -0.88 18.05
C PHE A 145 -2.17 -0.64 17.02
N TYR A 146 -2.70 -1.74 16.48
CA TYR A 146 -3.55 -1.72 15.28
C TYR A 146 -4.98 -2.13 15.63
N PHE A 147 -5.94 -1.30 15.22
CA PHE A 147 -7.34 -1.42 15.57
C PHE A 147 -8.26 -1.32 14.35
N ILE A 148 -9.46 -1.87 14.44
CA ILE A 148 -10.56 -1.61 13.49
C ILE A 148 -11.64 -0.81 14.23
N LYS A 149 -12.03 0.31 13.63
CA LYS A 149 -13.11 1.19 14.09
C LYS A 149 -14.50 0.51 13.99
N PRO A 150 -15.49 0.96 14.76
CA PRO A 150 -16.89 0.60 14.56
C PRO A 150 -17.36 0.93 13.13
N PHE A 151 -18.16 0.04 12.52
CA PHE A 151 -18.65 0.16 11.14
C PHE A 151 -17.57 0.36 10.07
N GLU A 152 -16.34 -0.10 10.35
CA GLU A 152 -15.22 -0.07 9.42
C GLU A 152 -14.61 -1.46 9.23
N ASN A 153 -13.70 -1.60 8.25
CA ASN A 153 -13.02 -2.87 7.95
C ASN A 153 -11.52 -2.72 7.74
N GLN A 154 -10.93 -1.58 8.08
CA GLN A 154 -9.52 -1.29 7.88
C GLN A 154 -8.79 -1.16 9.20
N PHE A 155 -7.54 -1.62 9.24
CA PHE A 155 -6.67 -1.41 10.40
C PHE A 155 -6.15 0.02 10.42
N ILE A 156 -6.28 0.67 11.57
CA ILE A 156 -5.72 1.99 11.89
C ILE A 156 -4.78 1.89 13.08
N ILE A 157 -3.82 2.81 13.16
CA ILE A 157 -2.94 2.93 14.32
C ILE A 157 -3.59 3.88 15.33
N LEU A 158 -3.72 3.45 16.58
CA LEU A 158 -3.97 4.35 17.69
C LEU A 158 -2.67 4.58 18.46
N ASN A 159 -2.42 5.83 18.82
CA ASN A 159 -1.29 6.18 19.67
C ASN A 159 -1.72 6.08 21.13
N PRO A 160 -0.97 5.37 21.99
CA PRO A 160 -1.28 5.30 23.41
C PRO A 160 -1.07 6.67 24.07
N SER A 161 -1.88 6.98 25.09
CA SER A 161 -1.66 8.16 25.93
C SER A 161 -0.45 7.98 26.86
N ASN A 162 -0.09 6.73 27.17
CA ASN A 162 1.08 6.37 27.93
C ASN A 162 1.54 4.95 27.57
N ILE A 163 2.85 4.71 27.54
CA ILE A 163 3.42 3.37 27.40
C ILE A 163 4.53 3.18 28.42
N VAL A 164 4.44 2.10 29.18
CA VAL A 164 5.41 1.74 30.20
C VAL A 164 5.91 0.33 29.95
N SER A 165 7.19 0.09 30.21
CA SER A 165 7.76 -1.25 30.14
C SER A 165 8.43 -1.65 31.45
N SER A 166 8.38 -2.94 31.71
CA SER A 166 9.12 -3.63 32.76
C SER A 166 9.72 -4.92 32.17
N ALA A 167 10.48 -5.68 32.96
CA ALA A 167 11.15 -6.88 32.48
C ALA A 167 10.14 -7.88 31.87
N GLY A 168 10.18 -8.02 30.54
CA GLY A 168 9.32 -8.94 29.79
C GLY A 168 7.86 -8.51 29.65
N LEU A 169 7.50 -7.26 29.99
CA LEU A 169 6.13 -6.77 29.87
C LEU A 169 6.11 -5.32 29.39
N THR A 170 5.22 -5.03 28.44
CA THR A 170 4.90 -3.68 27.99
C THR A 170 3.41 -3.43 28.17
N THR A 171 3.05 -2.31 28.77
CA THR A 171 1.64 -1.90 28.96
C THR A 171 1.42 -0.55 28.30
N ALA A 172 0.44 -0.48 27.40
CA ALA A 172 0.03 0.72 26.69
C ALA A 172 -1.40 1.11 27.08
N THR A 173 -1.58 2.35 27.54
CA THR A 173 -2.88 2.89 27.95
C THR A 173 -3.45 3.78 26.85
N PHE A 174 -4.73 3.64 26.55
CA PHE A 174 -5.45 4.44 25.57
C PHE A 174 -6.70 5.05 26.18
N LYS A 175 -6.89 6.35 25.96
CA LYS A 175 -8.13 7.04 26.32
C LYS A 175 -9.21 6.76 25.30
N LYS A 176 -10.44 6.54 25.77
CA LYS A 176 -11.62 6.38 24.92
C LYS A 176 -12.23 7.71 24.48
N ASN A 177 -11.81 8.83 25.08
CA ASN A 177 -12.28 10.16 24.69
C ASN A 177 -12.00 10.40 23.20
N ASN A 178 -13.00 10.91 22.48
CA ASN A 178 -12.96 11.18 21.03
C ASN A 178 -12.86 9.94 20.14
N LEU A 179 -13.04 8.73 20.67
CA LEU A 179 -13.26 7.54 19.84
C LEU A 179 -14.72 7.49 19.37
N ASP A 180 -14.91 7.01 18.14
CA ASP A 180 -16.24 6.78 17.57
C ASP A 180 -17.04 5.78 18.43
N ASN A 181 -18.35 6.02 18.58
CA ASN A 181 -19.23 5.11 19.30
C ASN A 181 -19.33 3.76 18.58
N GLY A 182 -19.33 2.68 19.37
CA GLY A 182 -19.52 1.30 18.90
C GLY A 182 -18.46 0.32 19.40
N ALA A 183 -18.43 -0.87 18.79
CA ALA A 183 -17.52 -1.95 19.13
C ALA A 183 -16.20 -1.83 18.35
N TRP A 184 -15.13 -1.46 19.05
CA TRP A 184 -13.78 -1.41 18.54
C TRP A 184 -13.08 -2.75 18.65
N PHE A 185 -12.23 -3.08 17.69
CA PHE A 185 -11.43 -4.31 17.69
C PHE A 185 -9.94 -4.02 17.70
N TYR A 186 -9.21 -4.66 18.60
CA TYR A 186 -7.76 -4.68 18.66
C TYR A 186 -7.22 -5.95 17.97
N GLY A 187 -6.45 -5.75 16.90
CA GLY A 187 -5.94 -6.85 16.08
C GLY A 187 -4.56 -7.33 16.50
N PHE A 188 -3.58 -6.44 16.53
CA PHE A 188 -2.18 -6.80 16.74
C PHE A 188 -1.31 -5.59 17.12
N ALA A 189 -0.09 -5.88 17.56
CA ALA A 189 0.97 -4.90 17.72
C ALA A 189 2.23 -5.31 16.96
N GLU A 190 3.04 -4.33 16.57
CA GLU A 190 4.40 -4.54 16.03
C GLU A 190 5.32 -3.47 16.58
N ASN A 191 6.53 -3.87 16.94
CA ASN A 191 7.60 -2.98 17.37
C ASN A 191 8.72 -3.00 16.34
N SER A 192 8.35 -3.13 15.07
CA SER A 192 9.26 -2.80 14.00
C SER A 192 10.42 -3.79 13.85
N SER A 193 10.25 -4.98 14.43
CA SER A 193 11.15 -6.12 14.32
C SER A 193 11.01 -6.90 13.00
N GLY A 194 9.97 -6.61 12.21
CA GLY A 194 9.52 -7.48 11.12
C GLY A 194 8.58 -8.61 11.59
N GLU A 195 8.18 -8.61 12.87
CA GLU A 195 7.22 -9.57 13.41
C GLU A 195 5.93 -8.89 13.87
N ILE A 196 4.82 -9.64 13.78
CA ILE A 196 3.50 -9.24 14.28
C ILE A 196 3.19 -10.03 15.56
N VAL A 197 2.89 -9.30 16.63
CA VAL A 197 2.31 -9.84 17.86
C VAL A 197 0.79 -9.84 17.71
N LYS A 198 0.24 -10.95 17.22
CA LYS A 198 -1.21 -11.10 17.02
C LYS A 198 -1.94 -11.12 18.37
N ALA A 199 -3.01 -10.34 18.49
CA ALA A 199 -3.80 -10.30 19.72
C ALA A 199 -4.52 -11.63 19.97
N SER A 200 -4.54 -12.02 21.24
CA SER A 200 -5.15 -13.24 21.77
C SER A 200 -6.08 -12.89 22.94
N GLY A 201 -7.09 -13.71 23.21
CA GLY A 201 -8.04 -13.45 24.30
C GLY A 201 -8.99 -12.27 24.02
N ASN A 202 -9.11 -11.35 24.97
CA ASN A 202 -9.97 -10.17 24.86
C ASN A 202 -9.40 -9.18 23.83
N ARG A 203 -10.19 -8.93 22.77
CA ARG A 203 -9.80 -8.13 21.60
C ARG A 203 -10.79 -7.03 21.25
N GLU A 204 -11.84 -6.86 22.03
CA GLU A 204 -12.85 -5.84 21.77
C GLU A 204 -13.14 -4.99 23.00
N PHE A 205 -13.53 -3.74 22.73
CA PHE A 205 -14.04 -2.83 23.75
C PHE A 205 -15.14 -1.95 23.15
N ILE A 206 -16.03 -1.49 24.02
CA ILE A 206 -17.17 -0.64 23.66
C ILE A 206 -16.85 0.81 24.01
N VAL A 207 -17.24 1.73 23.11
CA VAL A 207 -17.29 3.18 23.35
C VAL A 207 -18.74 3.62 23.14
N GLY A 208 -19.36 4.25 24.13
CA GLY A 208 -20.76 4.70 24.03
C GLY A 208 -21.75 3.55 23.79
N ASP A 209 -22.68 3.74 22.86
CA ASP A 209 -23.63 2.72 22.42
C ASP A 209 -23.06 1.89 21.26
N ALA A 210 -23.28 0.57 21.30
CA ALA A 210 -22.86 -0.39 20.28
C ALA A 210 -24.02 -1.05 19.54
N GLY A 211 -25.23 -0.53 19.67
CA GLY A 211 -26.40 -0.99 18.90
C GLY A 211 -26.12 -1.05 17.39
N GLY A 212 -26.64 -2.08 16.72
CA GLY A 212 -26.65 -2.20 15.25
C GLY A 212 -25.46 -2.95 14.62
N MET A 213 -24.40 -3.27 15.35
CA MET A 213 -23.25 -4.01 14.81
C MET A 213 -23.43 -5.54 14.77
N THR A 214 -24.63 -6.02 14.45
CA THR A 214 -25.02 -7.42 14.69
C THR A 214 -25.14 -8.31 13.46
N ASN A 215 -25.18 -7.80 12.22
CA ASN A 215 -25.20 -8.65 11.01
C ASN A 215 -24.70 -7.92 9.75
N ALA A 216 -23.71 -8.52 9.06
CA ALA A 216 -23.42 -8.24 7.65
C ALA A 216 -23.81 -9.49 6.84
N ASP A 217 -25.09 -9.61 6.46
CA ASP A 217 -25.69 -10.87 5.97
C ASP A 217 -24.97 -11.47 4.74
N SER A 218 -24.69 -10.62 3.75
CA SER A 218 -23.97 -10.93 2.52
C SER A 218 -23.59 -9.60 1.87
N ASN A 219 -22.47 -9.58 1.15
CA ASN A 219 -22.03 -8.44 0.36
C ASN A 219 -21.68 -8.83 -1.07
N GLU A 220 -22.30 -9.90 -1.57
CA GLU A 220 -22.13 -10.36 -2.95
C GLU A 220 -22.56 -9.26 -3.92
N ILE A 221 -21.75 -9.04 -4.94
CA ILE A 221 -21.99 -8.00 -5.93
C ILE A 221 -23.10 -8.45 -6.86
N GLU A 222 -24.03 -7.54 -7.15
CA GLU A 222 -25.07 -7.79 -8.11
C GLU A 222 -24.95 -6.91 -9.34
N THR A 223 -24.75 -5.62 -9.13
CA THR A 223 -24.71 -4.64 -10.20
C THR A 223 -23.39 -3.87 -10.15
N ILE A 224 -22.74 -3.73 -11.29
CA ILE A 224 -21.63 -2.82 -11.49
C ILE A 224 -22.02 -1.84 -12.59
N ILE A 225 -21.96 -0.56 -12.25
CA ILE A 225 -22.22 0.54 -13.17
C ILE A 225 -20.89 1.20 -13.47
N ILE A 226 -20.58 1.30 -14.76
CA ILE A 226 -19.39 1.97 -15.25
C ILE A 226 -19.87 3.02 -16.25
N THR A 227 -19.61 4.29 -15.96
CA THR A 227 -19.97 5.38 -16.84
C THR A 227 -18.74 6.18 -17.28
N LYS A 228 -18.78 6.68 -18.50
CA LYS A 228 -17.88 7.69 -19.01
C LYS A 228 -18.63 9.00 -19.10
N ASN A 229 -18.19 10.01 -18.35
CA ASN A 229 -18.81 11.34 -18.33
C ASN A 229 -20.36 11.28 -18.16
N GLY A 230 -20.84 10.40 -17.27
CA GLY A 230 -22.27 10.23 -16.99
C GLY A 230 -23.05 9.33 -17.97
N LYS A 231 -22.40 8.68 -18.94
CA LYS A 231 -23.04 7.71 -19.86
C LYS A 231 -22.52 6.30 -19.64
N ASN A 232 -23.38 5.29 -19.65
CA ASN A 232 -22.90 3.90 -19.52
C ASN A 232 -21.94 3.57 -20.66
N ILE A 233 -20.80 2.97 -20.33
CA ILE A 233 -19.91 2.45 -21.35
C ILE A 233 -20.54 1.26 -22.05
N THR A 234 -20.37 1.22 -23.37
CA THR A 234 -20.69 0.06 -24.21
C THR A 234 -19.51 -0.91 -24.24
N GLN A 235 -19.80 -2.19 -24.52
CA GLN A 235 -18.76 -3.21 -24.60
C GLN A 235 -17.76 -2.88 -25.71
N GLY A 236 -16.47 -2.80 -25.36
CA GLY A 236 -15.39 -2.51 -26.30
C GLY A 236 -15.34 -1.03 -26.74
N GLU A 237 -16.04 -0.14 -26.03
CA GLU A 237 -16.05 1.29 -26.34
C GLU A 237 -14.63 1.88 -26.33
N ASN A 238 -14.37 2.77 -27.28
CA ASN A 238 -13.10 3.48 -27.37
C ASN A 238 -13.08 4.69 -26.42
N LEU A 239 -12.17 4.66 -25.46
CA LEU A 239 -11.96 5.73 -24.50
C LEU A 239 -10.65 6.46 -24.82
N SER A 240 -10.69 7.78 -24.66
CA SER A 240 -9.54 8.67 -24.73
C SER A 240 -8.86 8.78 -23.37
N SER A 241 -7.59 9.16 -23.34
CA SER A 241 -6.85 9.37 -22.08
C SER A 241 -7.40 10.52 -21.22
N SER A 242 -8.23 11.40 -21.80
CA SER A 242 -8.89 12.50 -21.09
C SER A 242 -10.26 12.13 -20.53
N ASP A 243 -10.79 10.95 -20.85
CA ASP A 243 -12.07 10.53 -20.33
C ASP A 243 -11.98 10.21 -18.84
N LYS A 244 -13.08 10.49 -18.13
CA LYS A 244 -13.29 10.11 -16.74
C LYS A 244 -14.20 8.90 -16.68
N LEU A 245 -13.74 7.86 -16.00
CA LEU A 245 -14.49 6.64 -15.75
C LEU A 245 -15.03 6.68 -14.33
N SER A 246 -16.35 6.70 -14.16
CA SER A 246 -16.98 6.47 -12.85
C SER A 246 -17.33 4.99 -12.72
N ILE A 247 -16.99 4.40 -11.58
CA ILE A 247 -17.31 3.01 -11.23
C ILE A 247 -18.02 3.00 -9.89
N MET A 248 -19.15 2.30 -9.86
CA MET A 248 -19.95 2.05 -8.68
C MET A 248 -20.43 0.60 -8.70
N TYR A 249 -20.65 0.05 -7.52
CA TYR A 249 -21.25 -1.26 -7.35
C TYR A 249 -22.40 -1.22 -6.36
N ILE A 250 -23.27 -2.23 -6.46
CA ILE A 250 -24.43 -2.46 -5.58
C ILE A 250 -24.41 -3.94 -5.23
N THR A 251 -24.47 -4.24 -3.94
CA THR A 251 -24.54 -5.62 -3.44
C THR A 251 -25.96 -6.17 -3.45
N LYS A 252 -26.10 -7.49 -3.38
CA LYS A 252 -27.40 -8.15 -3.27
C LYS A 252 -28.10 -7.73 -1.98
N SER A 253 -29.43 -7.67 -2.04
CA SER A 253 -30.30 -7.49 -0.87
C SER A 253 -30.22 -6.12 -0.17
N ILE A 254 -29.52 -5.13 -0.73
CA ILE A 254 -29.60 -3.74 -0.24
C ILE A 254 -30.89 -3.02 -0.69
N TYR A 255 -31.59 -3.59 -1.67
CA TYR A 255 -32.81 -3.01 -2.22
C TYR A 255 -34.00 -3.94 -2.03
N ASP A 256 -35.19 -3.34 -2.08
CA ASP A 256 -36.47 -4.02 -2.16
C ASP A 256 -37.09 -3.86 -3.54
N ASN A 257 -37.65 -4.94 -4.08
CA ASN A 257 -38.42 -4.89 -5.32
C ASN A 257 -39.76 -4.21 -5.08
N ARG A 258 -40.16 -3.32 -5.99
CA ARG A 258 -41.47 -2.67 -6.01
C ARG A 258 -42.23 -3.02 -7.28
N ASP A 259 -43.47 -2.57 -7.35
CA ASP A 259 -44.25 -2.62 -8.57
C ASP A 259 -43.53 -1.92 -9.74
N ASN A 260 -43.59 -2.54 -10.91
CA ASN A 260 -43.02 -1.97 -12.14
C ASN A 260 -43.68 -0.65 -12.53
N THR A 261 -43.00 0.14 -13.36
CA THR A 261 -43.55 1.39 -13.92
C THR A 261 -44.84 1.10 -14.70
N GLN A 262 -45.85 1.96 -14.59
CA GLN A 262 -47.09 1.84 -15.39
C GLN A 262 -47.05 2.64 -16.68
N THR A 263 -46.28 3.73 -16.69
CA THR A 263 -46.14 4.65 -17.80
C THR A 263 -44.66 4.85 -18.09
N THR A 264 -44.36 5.39 -19.28
CA THR A 264 -42.99 5.76 -19.63
C THR A 264 -42.53 6.95 -18.79
N ILE A 265 -41.35 6.84 -18.20
CA ILE A 265 -40.64 7.93 -17.53
C ILE A 265 -39.70 8.56 -18.57
N SER A 266 -39.97 9.81 -18.93
CA SER A 266 -39.15 10.59 -19.88
C SER A 266 -37.76 10.88 -19.30
N SER A 267 -36.73 10.94 -20.15
CA SER A 267 -35.38 11.42 -19.77
C SER A 267 -35.33 12.92 -19.48
N GLU A 268 -36.33 13.68 -19.93
CA GLU A 268 -36.35 15.15 -19.88
C GLU A 268 -37.01 15.72 -18.63
N THR A 269 -37.49 14.87 -17.73
CA THR A 269 -38.29 15.29 -16.56
C THR A 269 -37.73 14.74 -15.26
N ASP A 270 -37.69 15.60 -14.24
CA ASP A 270 -37.30 15.23 -12.87
C ASP A 270 -38.50 14.80 -12.01
N THR A 271 -39.72 14.94 -12.52
CA THR A 271 -40.92 14.37 -11.87
C THR A 271 -41.28 13.05 -12.53
N ILE A 272 -41.32 11.99 -11.75
CA ILE A 272 -41.68 10.64 -12.20
C ILE A 272 -42.97 10.19 -11.51
N THR A 273 -43.79 9.42 -12.22
CA THR A 273 -45.02 8.84 -11.67
C THR A 273 -44.83 7.33 -11.48
N LEU A 274 -44.92 6.85 -10.25
CA LEU A 274 -44.96 5.42 -9.95
C LEU A 274 -46.42 4.95 -9.78
N LYS A 275 -46.65 3.65 -9.65
CA LYS A 275 -47.98 3.04 -9.56
C LYS A 275 -48.75 3.46 -8.31
N ASN A 276 -48.09 3.62 -7.17
CA ASN A 276 -48.72 4.07 -5.92
C ASN A 276 -47.75 4.88 -5.03
N ASP A 277 -48.30 5.58 -4.05
CA ASP A 277 -47.59 6.53 -3.17
C ASP A 277 -46.66 5.87 -2.13
N SER A 278 -46.86 4.58 -1.87
CA SER A 278 -46.06 3.76 -0.95
C SER A 278 -44.81 3.15 -1.58
N GLN A 279 -44.57 3.35 -2.88
CA GLN A 279 -43.41 2.77 -3.55
C GLN A 279 -42.09 3.38 -3.09
N ALA A 280 -42.08 4.63 -2.63
CA ALA A 280 -40.87 5.29 -2.18
C ALA A 280 -41.16 6.40 -1.15
N ASN A 281 -40.14 6.76 -0.39
CA ASN A 281 -40.13 7.87 0.53
C ASN A 281 -39.01 8.86 0.19
N VAL A 282 -39.16 10.09 0.71
CA VAL A 282 -38.11 11.11 0.61
C VAL A 282 -36.83 10.58 1.27
N GLY A 283 -35.70 10.76 0.58
CA GLY A 283 -34.40 10.22 1.00
C GLY A 283 -34.09 8.83 0.48
N ASN A 284 -35.05 8.12 -0.12
CA ASN A 284 -34.76 6.84 -0.77
C ASN A 284 -34.03 7.02 -2.10
N ILE A 285 -33.32 5.98 -2.52
CA ILE A 285 -32.72 5.89 -3.85
C ILE A 285 -33.49 4.83 -4.65
N LEU A 286 -33.97 5.21 -5.83
CA LEU A 286 -34.59 4.30 -6.78
C LEU A 286 -33.54 3.75 -7.75
N LEU A 287 -33.63 2.47 -8.06
CA LEU A 287 -32.89 1.83 -9.15
C LEU A 287 -33.89 1.34 -10.20
N ILE A 288 -33.87 1.95 -11.38
CA ILE A 288 -34.66 1.55 -12.54
C ILE A 288 -33.68 1.28 -13.68
N ASN A 289 -33.66 0.05 -14.20
CA ASN A 289 -32.63 -0.43 -15.12
C ASN A 289 -31.20 -0.25 -14.54
N ARG A 290 -30.48 0.79 -14.99
CA ARG A 290 -29.14 1.18 -14.52
C ARG A 290 -29.06 2.66 -14.12
N GLU A 291 -30.20 3.33 -13.98
CA GLU A 291 -30.26 4.69 -13.46
C GLU A 291 -30.58 4.65 -11.97
N LEU A 292 -29.79 5.38 -11.18
CA LEU A 292 -30.13 5.70 -9.80
C LEU A 292 -30.80 7.08 -9.76
N MET A 293 -31.88 7.18 -8.99
CA MET A 293 -32.60 8.44 -8.80
C MET A 293 -32.81 8.68 -7.31
N PHE A 294 -32.39 9.84 -6.80
CA PHE A 294 -32.59 10.19 -5.39
C PHE A 294 -33.91 10.93 -5.19
N VAL A 295 -34.77 10.47 -4.27
CA VAL A 295 -36.11 11.05 -4.06
C VAL A 295 -36.02 12.30 -3.18
N ASN A 296 -36.20 13.46 -3.80
CA ASN A 296 -36.15 14.77 -3.12
C ASN A 296 -37.46 15.12 -2.43
N SER A 297 -38.59 14.84 -3.08
CA SER A 297 -39.93 15.11 -2.53
C SER A 297 -40.99 14.19 -3.17
N LYS A 298 -42.14 14.07 -2.52
CA LYS A 298 -43.27 13.28 -3.04
C LYS A 298 -44.60 14.02 -2.87
N ASN A 299 -45.49 13.86 -3.85
CA ASN A 299 -46.88 14.29 -3.81
C ASN A 299 -47.76 13.17 -4.39
N SER A 300 -48.39 12.39 -3.52
CA SER A 300 -49.05 11.13 -3.89
C SER A 300 -48.06 10.20 -4.63
N ASN A 301 -48.45 9.66 -5.79
CA ASN A 301 -47.62 8.78 -6.61
C ASN A 301 -46.67 9.52 -7.57
N ASN A 302 -46.57 10.85 -7.48
CA ASN A 302 -45.61 11.67 -8.21
C ASN A 302 -44.42 12.01 -7.30
N TYR A 303 -43.22 11.75 -7.80
CA TYR A 303 -41.96 11.93 -7.08
C TYR A 303 -41.06 12.88 -7.85
N THR A 304 -40.56 13.92 -7.18
CA THR A 304 -39.48 14.74 -7.73
C THR A 304 -38.15 14.11 -7.31
N VAL A 305 -37.32 13.80 -8.29
CA VAL A 305 -36.07 13.07 -8.09
C VAL A 305 -34.87 13.83 -8.66
N THR A 306 -33.68 13.56 -8.12
CA THR A 306 -32.43 13.89 -8.78
C THR A 306 -32.10 12.73 -9.72
N ARG A 307 -32.27 12.96 -11.03
CA ARG A 307 -31.94 12.01 -12.10
C ARG A 307 -30.43 11.81 -12.22
N GLY A 308 -30.01 10.64 -12.70
CA GLY A 308 -28.59 10.33 -12.88
C GLY A 308 -27.76 10.39 -11.60
N TYR A 309 -28.39 10.12 -10.45
CA TYR A 309 -27.74 10.16 -9.14
C TYR A 309 -26.49 9.28 -9.14
N LEU A 310 -25.42 9.74 -8.49
CA LEU A 310 -24.11 9.07 -8.46
C LEU A 310 -23.52 8.79 -9.86
N ASN A 311 -23.65 9.75 -10.78
CA ASN A 311 -23.12 9.69 -12.15
C ASN A 311 -23.66 8.51 -12.97
N THR A 312 -24.87 8.04 -12.66
CA THR A 312 -25.59 7.08 -13.50
C THR A 312 -26.20 7.78 -14.72
N GLU A 313 -26.42 7.02 -15.79
CA GLU A 313 -26.92 7.60 -17.04
C GLU A 313 -28.42 7.85 -16.97
N ILE A 314 -28.81 9.11 -17.25
CA ILE A 314 -30.22 9.50 -17.40
C ILE A 314 -30.78 8.88 -18.68
N LYS A 315 -31.85 8.09 -18.56
CA LYS A 315 -32.50 7.44 -19.71
C LYS A 315 -34.02 7.50 -19.64
N GLU A 316 -34.65 7.26 -20.79
CA GLU A 316 -36.07 6.94 -20.82
C GLU A 316 -36.30 5.53 -20.25
N HIS A 317 -37.32 5.37 -19.42
CA HIS A 317 -37.74 4.06 -18.90
C HIS A 317 -39.15 3.75 -19.37
N LEU A 318 -39.30 2.70 -20.18
CA LEU A 318 -40.59 2.28 -20.71
C LEU A 318 -41.53 1.78 -19.61
N ALA A 319 -42.83 1.79 -19.88
CA ALA A 319 -43.81 1.10 -19.05
C ALA A 319 -43.43 -0.38 -18.87
N GLY A 320 -43.59 -0.89 -17.64
CA GLY A 320 -43.19 -2.25 -17.25
C GLY A 320 -41.75 -2.39 -16.76
N SER A 321 -40.97 -1.31 -16.70
CA SER A 321 -39.59 -1.33 -16.17
C SER A 321 -39.59 -1.69 -14.67
N SER A 322 -38.63 -2.51 -14.24
CA SER A 322 -38.49 -2.91 -12.84
C SER A 322 -38.07 -1.73 -11.98
N VAL A 323 -38.75 -1.54 -10.84
CA VAL A 323 -38.44 -0.51 -9.85
C VAL A 323 -37.93 -1.19 -8.59
N ARG A 324 -36.75 -0.78 -8.14
CA ARG A 324 -36.14 -1.23 -6.89
C ARG A 324 -35.82 -0.02 -6.02
N VAL A 325 -35.92 -0.17 -4.70
CA VAL A 325 -35.75 0.93 -3.73
C VAL A 325 -34.68 0.55 -2.74
N ILE A 326 -33.77 1.49 -2.49
CA ILE A 326 -32.81 1.43 -1.40
C ILE A 326 -33.32 2.39 -0.33
N GLU A 327 -33.74 1.82 0.81
CA GLU A 327 -34.34 2.59 1.90
C GLU A 327 -33.29 3.22 2.82
N ASP A 328 -32.23 2.46 3.13
CA ASP A 328 -31.15 2.88 4.01
C ASP A 328 -29.81 2.95 3.26
N SER A 329 -29.31 4.19 3.11
CA SER A 329 -28.00 4.48 2.53
C SER A 329 -27.03 5.04 3.58
N SER A 330 -27.38 4.94 4.87
CA SER A 330 -26.47 5.24 5.97
C SER A 330 -25.33 4.23 6.01
N ARG A 331 -24.22 4.60 6.65
CA ARG A 331 -23.04 3.74 6.79
C ARG A 331 -23.38 2.40 7.45
N GLU A 332 -24.33 2.39 8.38
CA GLU A 332 -24.79 1.21 9.10
C GLU A 332 -25.66 0.30 8.20
N GLY A 333 -26.44 0.89 7.29
CA GLY A 333 -27.32 0.19 6.34
C GLY A 333 -26.60 -0.45 5.15
N LEU A 334 -25.44 0.08 4.76
CA LEU A 334 -24.64 -0.49 3.66
C LEU A 334 -24.09 -1.88 4.05
N LYS A 335 -24.17 -2.81 3.10
CA LYS A 335 -23.61 -4.16 3.21
C LYS A 335 -22.12 -4.20 2.88
N SER A 336 -21.62 -3.22 2.12
CA SER A 336 -20.20 -3.07 1.82
C SER A 336 -19.74 -1.63 1.97
N ASN A 337 -18.72 -1.42 2.79
CA ASN A 337 -18.08 -0.12 3.03
C ASN A 337 -16.74 0.05 2.29
N PHE A 338 -16.25 -1.00 1.61
CA PHE A 338 -15.12 -0.90 0.70
C PHE A 338 -15.16 -2.03 -0.34
N GLY A 339 -14.68 -1.75 -1.54
CA GLY A 339 -14.35 -2.76 -2.53
C GLY A 339 -13.06 -2.45 -3.26
N TYR A 340 -12.58 -3.37 -4.08
CA TYR A 340 -11.60 -3.06 -5.11
C TYR A 340 -11.91 -3.87 -6.36
N ALA A 341 -11.47 -3.35 -7.50
CA ALA A 341 -11.53 -4.10 -8.76
C ALA A 341 -10.12 -4.29 -9.32
N VAL A 342 -9.92 -5.40 -10.03
CA VAL A 342 -8.73 -5.66 -10.84
C VAL A 342 -9.11 -5.56 -12.30
N ILE A 343 -8.45 -4.66 -13.01
CA ILE A 343 -8.58 -4.49 -14.46
C ILE A 343 -7.34 -5.10 -15.10
N ARG A 344 -7.54 -6.06 -15.99
CA ARG A 344 -6.49 -6.71 -16.77
C ARG A 344 -6.53 -6.22 -18.21
N THR A 345 -5.37 -6.19 -18.86
CA THR A 345 -5.25 -5.94 -20.30
C THR A 345 -5.06 -7.23 -21.10
N GLU A 346 -5.30 -7.20 -22.42
CA GLU A 346 -4.99 -8.34 -23.30
C GLU A 346 -3.50 -8.70 -23.29
N LYS A 347 -2.60 -7.71 -23.18
CA LYS A 347 -1.15 -7.94 -23.06
C LYS A 347 -0.70 -8.40 -21.67
N GLY A 348 -1.61 -8.53 -20.71
CA GLY A 348 -1.35 -9.12 -19.40
C GLY A 348 -0.97 -8.15 -18.28
N PHE A 349 -0.92 -6.83 -18.52
CA PHE A 349 -0.88 -5.84 -17.43
C PHE A 349 -2.11 -5.98 -16.54
N LYS A 350 -1.94 -5.84 -15.23
CA LYS A 350 -3.03 -5.83 -14.25
C LYS A 350 -2.89 -4.59 -13.37
N PHE A 351 -4.02 -3.95 -13.12
CA PHE A 351 -4.13 -2.79 -12.25
C PHE A 351 -5.25 -3.03 -11.25
N GLN A 352 -5.09 -2.49 -10.06
CA GLN A 352 -6.10 -2.52 -9.03
C GLN A 352 -6.60 -1.10 -8.75
N ILE A 353 -7.91 -0.96 -8.59
CA ILE A 353 -8.56 0.30 -8.28
C ILE A 353 -9.35 0.16 -6.97
N PRO A 354 -9.19 1.08 -6.02
CA PRO A 354 -10.00 1.08 -4.81
C PRO A 354 -11.40 1.59 -5.15
N LEU A 355 -12.42 0.89 -4.67
CA LEU A 355 -13.81 1.32 -4.72
C LEU A 355 -14.22 1.70 -3.29
N GLY A 356 -14.81 2.86 -3.11
CA GLY A 356 -15.38 3.28 -1.83
C GLY A 356 -16.54 2.38 -1.39
N PRO A 357 -17.33 2.80 -0.39
CA PRO A 357 -18.56 2.12 -0.02
C PRO A 357 -19.48 1.88 -1.22
N GLU A 358 -20.33 0.86 -1.17
CA GLU A 358 -21.36 0.73 -2.19
C GLU A 358 -22.25 1.98 -2.22
N LEU A 359 -22.83 2.30 -3.38
CA LEU A 359 -23.52 3.59 -3.60
C LEU A 359 -22.59 4.81 -3.44
N SER A 360 -21.30 4.65 -3.74
CA SER A 360 -20.38 5.75 -4.01
C SER A 360 -19.92 5.72 -5.47
N SER A 361 -19.85 6.90 -6.10
CA SER A 361 -19.27 7.05 -7.43
C SER A 361 -17.76 7.26 -7.30
N ASN A 362 -16.97 6.31 -7.77
CA ASN A 362 -15.51 6.38 -7.77
C ASN A 362 -15.01 6.81 -9.16
N GLU A 363 -14.42 7.98 -9.27
CA GLU A 363 -13.95 8.53 -10.55
C GLU A 363 -12.46 8.28 -10.77
N PHE A 364 -12.12 7.79 -11.95
CA PHE A 364 -10.75 7.50 -12.36
C PHE A 364 -10.42 8.13 -13.71
N LEU A 365 -9.20 8.63 -13.85
CA LEU A 365 -8.65 9.08 -15.12
C LEU A 365 -7.94 7.93 -15.84
N LEU A 366 -7.89 8.03 -17.16
CA LEU A 366 -7.21 7.08 -18.04
C LEU A 366 -5.83 7.58 -18.49
N SER A 367 -5.35 8.69 -17.93
CA SER A 367 -4.05 9.26 -18.26
C SER A 367 -2.92 8.32 -17.84
N GLY A 368 -1.98 8.06 -18.76
CA GLY A 368 -0.84 7.18 -18.52
C GLY A 368 -1.10 5.71 -18.80
N CYS A 369 -2.35 5.31 -19.04
CA CYS A 369 -2.68 3.95 -19.45
C CYS A 369 -2.08 3.60 -20.83
N PRO A 370 -1.40 2.45 -20.97
CA PRO A 370 -0.92 1.95 -22.26
C PRO A 370 -2.06 1.72 -23.27
N ASN A 371 -1.74 1.76 -24.57
CA ASN A 371 -2.68 1.32 -25.60
C ASN A 371 -2.96 -0.18 -25.49
N ASP A 372 -4.21 -0.51 -25.14
CA ASP A 372 -4.69 -1.88 -25.00
C ASP A 372 -6.23 -1.99 -24.90
N ARG A 373 -6.74 -3.23 -24.94
CA ARG A 373 -8.07 -3.57 -24.45
C ARG A 373 -7.99 -3.90 -22.96
N TYR A 374 -8.90 -3.32 -22.19
CA TYR A 374 -9.02 -3.45 -20.74
C TYR A 374 -10.28 -4.23 -20.41
N LEU A 375 -10.15 -5.21 -19.51
CA LEU A 375 -11.19 -6.12 -19.08
C LEU A 375 -11.26 -6.10 -17.55
N LEU A 376 -12.47 -5.99 -17.00
CA LEU A 376 -12.67 -6.20 -15.57
C LEU A 376 -12.45 -7.69 -15.25
N GLU A 377 -11.36 -8.02 -14.55
CA GLU A 377 -11.00 -9.41 -14.20
C GLU A 377 -11.59 -9.83 -12.86
N GLU A 378 -11.56 -8.95 -11.87
CA GLU A 378 -11.97 -9.26 -10.50
C GLU A 378 -12.66 -8.06 -9.88
N ILE A 379 -13.63 -8.32 -9.02
CA ILE A 379 -14.14 -7.36 -8.06
C ILE A 379 -14.34 -8.06 -6.71
N THR A 380 -13.87 -7.42 -5.65
CA THR A 380 -13.94 -7.94 -4.29
C THR A 380 -14.49 -6.86 -3.37
N THR A 381 -15.47 -7.20 -2.56
CA THR A 381 -16.14 -6.32 -1.59
C THR A 381 -15.90 -6.79 -0.17
N PHE A 382 -15.82 -5.83 0.75
CA PHE A 382 -15.68 -6.04 2.17
C PHE A 382 -16.81 -5.30 2.90
N SER A 383 -17.45 -5.99 3.82
CA SER A 383 -18.37 -5.40 4.80
C SER A 383 -17.59 -4.78 5.95
N TRP A 384 -18.25 -3.97 6.76
CA TRP A 384 -17.73 -3.57 8.05
C TRP A 384 -17.65 -4.77 9.00
N ARG A 385 -16.82 -4.65 10.04
CA ARG A 385 -16.58 -5.74 10.99
C ARG A 385 -17.71 -5.85 12.02
N GLN A 386 -18.37 -7.00 12.08
CA GLN A 386 -19.38 -7.32 13.08
C GLN A 386 -18.80 -7.44 14.49
N SER A 387 -19.52 -6.93 15.50
CA SER A 387 -19.15 -7.10 16.91
C SER A 387 -19.04 -8.59 17.26
N GLY A 388 -18.02 -8.97 18.03
CA GLY A 388 -17.70 -10.37 18.34
C GLY A 388 -16.87 -11.08 17.27
N SER A 389 -16.69 -10.51 16.08
CA SER A 389 -15.93 -11.12 14.98
C SER A 389 -14.52 -10.55 14.84
N SER A 390 -13.55 -11.42 14.54
CA SER A 390 -12.19 -11.03 14.12
C SER A 390 -11.98 -11.01 12.61
N THR A 391 -13.03 -11.30 11.84
CA THR A 391 -13.05 -11.28 10.37
C THR A 391 -14.22 -10.44 9.88
N VAL A 392 -14.18 -10.10 8.60
CA VAL A 392 -15.25 -9.39 7.91
C VAL A 392 -15.89 -10.28 6.85
N VAL A 393 -17.17 -10.07 6.61
CA VAL A 393 -17.84 -10.66 5.45
C VAL A 393 -17.26 -10.05 4.19
N ASN A 394 -16.90 -10.89 3.24
CA ASN A 394 -16.31 -10.50 1.97
C ASN A 394 -16.81 -11.38 0.85
N SER A 395 -16.89 -10.82 -0.35
CA SER A 395 -17.26 -11.53 -1.57
C SER A 395 -16.29 -11.18 -2.68
N SER A 396 -15.98 -12.15 -3.53
CA SER A 396 -15.08 -11.96 -4.65
C SER A 396 -15.64 -12.67 -5.87
N THR A 397 -15.76 -11.95 -6.97
CA THR A 397 -16.12 -12.49 -8.28
C THR A 397 -14.95 -12.27 -9.22
N LYS A 398 -14.51 -13.34 -9.89
CA LYS A 398 -13.32 -13.34 -10.75
C LYS A 398 -13.54 -14.11 -12.03
N ASN A 399 -13.10 -13.56 -13.16
CA ASN A 399 -13.02 -14.25 -14.44
C ASN A 399 -11.71 -13.89 -15.14
N THR A 400 -10.84 -14.88 -15.33
CA THR A 400 -9.53 -14.68 -15.96
C THR A 400 -9.56 -14.85 -17.47
N VAL A 401 -10.64 -15.39 -18.04
CA VAL A 401 -10.77 -15.70 -19.47
C VAL A 401 -11.42 -14.55 -20.22
N THR A 402 -12.61 -14.11 -19.79
CA THR A 402 -13.37 -13.01 -20.38
C THR A 402 -13.61 -11.90 -19.36
N SER A 403 -14.09 -10.74 -19.82
CA SER A 403 -14.47 -9.67 -18.91
C SER A 403 -15.65 -10.07 -18.03
N LEU A 404 -15.61 -9.70 -16.76
CA LEU A 404 -16.78 -9.75 -15.88
C LEU A 404 -17.87 -8.80 -16.36
N LEU A 405 -19.13 -9.27 -16.36
CA LEU A 405 -20.34 -8.50 -16.65
C LEU A 405 -20.26 -7.67 -17.96
N ASP A 406 -19.56 -8.20 -18.97
CA ASP A 406 -19.29 -7.57 -20.26
C ASP A 406 -18.61 -6.18 -20.16
N LYS A 407 -17.90 -5.92 -19.05
CA LYS A 407 -17.22 -4.65 -18.75
C LYS A 407 -15.82 -4.57 -19.34
N GLU A 408 -15.77 -4.43 -20.66
CA GLU A 408 -14.52 -4.17 -21.38
C GLU A 408 -14.57 -2.84 -22.15
N PHE A 409 -13.41 -2.22 -22.30
CA PHE A 409 -13.21 -0.99 -23.08
C PHE A 409 -11.81 -0.97 -23.70
N VAL A 410 -11.62 -0.13 -24.70
CA VAL A 410 -10.34 0.03 -25.40
C VAL A 410 -9.79 1.42 -25.12
N ILE A 411 -8.50 1.52 -24.81
CA ILE A 411 -7.80 2.80 -24.75
C ILE A 411 -6.88 2.87 -25.96
N ASN A 412 -7.25 3.66 -26.96
CA ASN A 412 -6.44 3.87 -28.14
C ASN A 412 -5.53 5.10 -27.97
N THR A 413 -4.29 4.87 -27.59
CA THR A 413 -3.24 5.89 -27.59
C THR A 413 -2.12 5.52 -28.56
N ASN A 414 -1.35 6.51 -29.04
CA ASN A 414 -0.12 6.23 -29.79
C ASN A 414 1.03 5.72 -28.90
N LYS A 415 0.76 5.42 -27.62
CA LYS A 415 1.77 5.05 -26.62
C LYS A 415 1.79 3.53 -26.44
N GLN A 416 2.75 2.86 -27.07
CA GLN A 416 3.10 1.49 -26.72
C GLN A 416 3.99 1.49 -25.50
N TYR A 417 3.77 0.60 -24.53
CA TYR A 417 4.67 0.47 -23.37
C TYR A 417 6.02 -0.13 -23.79
N LEU A 418 7.11 0.45 -23.30
CA LEU A 418 8.47 -0.05 -23.46
C LEU A 418 9.03 -0.31 -22.07
N SER A 419 9.42 -1.56 -21.80
CA SER A 419 10.11 -1.93 -20.56
C SER A 419 11.54 -1.40 -20.55
N PRO A 420 12.12 -1.13 -19.36
CA PRO A 420 13.56 -0.87 -19.26
C PRO A 420 14.38 -2.08 -19.72
N ASN A 421 15.63 -1.83 -20.10
CA ASN A 421 16.58 -2.83 -20.54
C ASN A 421 17.96 -2.62 -19.87
N LEU A 422 18.66 -3.72 -19.55
CA LEU A 422 20.02 -3.66 -19.00
C LEU A 422 21.03 -4.08 -20.06
N ILE A 423 22.00 -3.19 -20.32
CA ILE A 423 23.16 -3.49 -21.14
C ILE A 423 24.36 -3.66 -20.23
N GLY A 424 25.01 -4.83 -20.30
CA GLY A 424 26.11 -5.19 -19.42
C GLY A 424 27.44 -4.54 -19.77
N LYS A 425 27.69 -4.34 -21.07
CA LYS A 425 28.95 -3.85 -21.59
C LYS A 425 28.72 -2.85 -22.71
N ASP A 426 29.62 -1.88 -22.77
CA ASP A 426 29.71 -0.94 -23.87
C ASP A 426 30.21 -1.66 -25.13
N SER A 427 29.50 -1.52 -26.24
CA SER A 427 29.82 -2.25 -27.49
C SER A 427 31.17 -1.85 -28.09
N ASP A 428 31.63 -0.64 -27.80
CA ASP A 428 32.79 -0.04 -28.46
C ASP A 428 34.07 -0.24 -27.63
N THR A 429 33.94 -0.16 -26.30
CA THR A 429 35.06 -0.24 -25.35
C THR A 429 35.16 -1.59 -24.64
N GLY A 430 34.08 -2.38 -24.60
CA GLY A 430 33.99 -3.64 -23.86
C GLY A 430 33.96 -3.46 -22.33
N ASN A 431 33.96 -2.22 -21.84
CA ASN A 431 33.88 -1.90 -20.42
C ASN A 431 32.52 -2.25 -19.86
N PHE A 432 32.48 -2.66 -18.59
CA PHE A 432 31.21 -2.89 -17.89
C PHE A 432 30.48 -1.57 -17.69
N LEU A 433 29.21 -1.54 -18.07
CA LEU A 433 28.33 -0.38 -17.88
C LEU A 433 27.62 -0.39 -16.52
N ILE A 434 27.60 -1.56 -15.88
CA ILE A 434 26.98 -1.80 -14.59
C ILE A 434 28.06 -2.26 -13.62
N GLU A 435 28.09 -1.66 -12.44
CA GLU A 435 29.11 -1.93 -11.42
C GLU A 435 28.49 -2.40 -10.10
N GLY A 436 29.23 -3.23 -9.38
CA GLY A 436 28.82 -3.82 -8.12
C GLY A 436 29.99 -4.46 -7.39
N PRO A 437 29.81 -4.90 -6.13
CA PRO A 437 30.86 -5.54 -5.35
C PRO A 437 31.25 -6.88 -5.96
N ARG A 438 32.54 -7.16 -6.15
CA ARG A 438 33.02 -8.45 -6.69
C ARG A 438 33.81 -9.18 -5.62
N ASN A 439 33.15 -10.09 -4.91
CA ASN A 439 33.70 -10.87 -3.80
C ASN A 439 34.39 -10.00 -2.74
N LYS A 440 33.80 -8.85 -2.40
CA LYS A 440 34.34 -7.95 -1.38
C LYS A 440 34.06 -8.50 0.02
N VAL A 441 34.98 -8.29 0.95
CA VAL A 441 34.72 -8.49 2.39
C VAL A 441 34.49 -7.10 2.97
N LEU A 442 33.37 -6.94 3.68
CA LEU A 442 32.94 -5.67 4.25
C LEU A 442 32.67 -5.84 5.74
N SER A 443 33.06 -4.83 6.51
CA SER A 443 32.75 -4.71 7.93
C SER A 443 31.35 -4.14 8.16
N LEU A 444 30.82 -4.34 9.36
CA LEU A 444 29.63 -3.61 9.80
C LEU A 444 29.96 -2.09 9.82
N ASN A 445 29.00 -1.28 9.41
CA ASN A 445 29.08 0.17 9.19
C ASN A 445 29.84 0.63 7.92
N GLU A 446 30.36 -0.30 7.11
CA GLU A 446 30.75 0.02 5.73
C GLU A 446 29.52 0.10 4.81
N SER A 447 29.74 0.51 3.56
CA SER A 447 28.68 0.55 2.54
C SER A 447 29.05 -0.30 1.32
N VAL A 448 28.02 -0.81 0.66
CA VAL A 448 28.13 -1.52 -0.60
C VAL A 448 27.42 -0.72 -1.69
N ASN A 449 28.09 -0.53 -2.83
CA ASN A 449 27.57 0.26 -3.94
C ASN A 449 27.19 -0.63 -5.13
N PHE A 450 26.02 -0.36 -5.72
CA PHE A 450 25.56 -0.92 -6.99
C PHE A 450 25.20 0.21 -7.95
N ASN A 451 25.88 0.30 -9.08
CA ASN A 451 25.69 1.35 -10.07
C ASN A 451 25.01 0.79 -11.32
N PHE A 452 23.75 1.17 -11.51
CA PHE A 452 22.94 0.84 -12.68
C PHE A 452 22.61 2.08 -13.54
N ASN A 453 23.38 3.17 -13.44
CA ASN A 453 23.09 4.44 -14.14
C ASN A 453 23.08 4.34 -15.67
N LYS A 454 23.60 3.26 -16.24
CA LYS A 454 23.62 3.00 -17.69
C LYS A 454 22.47 2.09 -18.15
N ILE A 455 21.43 1.95 -17.34
CA ILE A 455 20.18 1.31 -17.75
C ILE A 455 19.55 2.05 -18.92
N GLU A 456 19.05 1.30 -19.91
CA GLU A 456 18.19 1.87 -20.93
C GLU A 456 16.78 2.00 -20.35
N LEU A 457 16.32 3.24 -20.21
CA LEU A 457 15.00 3.51 -19.66
C LEU A 457 13.91 3.12 -20.65
N GLY A 458 12.85 2.53 -20.11
CA GLY A 458 11.58 2.40 -20.80
C GLY A 458 10.88 3.76 -20.94
N ASN A 459 9.61 3.73 -21.30
CA ASN A 459 8.79 4.96 -21.41
C ASN A 459 7.86 5.21 -20.21
N SER A 460 8.00 4.40 -19.16
CA SER A 460 7.36 4.58 -17.85
C SER A 460 8.44 4.91 -16.82
N GLU A 461 8.15 5.88 -15.96
CA GLU A 461 9.07 6.33 -14.93
C GLU A 461 9.26 5.24 -13.86
N ILE A 462 10.50 4.81 -13.64
CA ILE A 462 10.88 3.88 -12.57
C ILE A 462 10.80 4.62 -11.23
N LYS A 463 10.07 4.05 -10.27
CA LYS A 463 9.86 4.64 -8.93
C LYS A 463 10.76 4.07 -7.87
N PHE A 464 11.03 2.78 -7.93
CA PHE A 464 11.88 2.09 -6.97
C PHE A 464 12.40 0.80 -7.57
N VAL A 465 13.40 0.22 -6.91
CA VAL A 465 13.97 -1.07 -7.26
C VAL A 465 13.91 -2.03 -6.08
N GLU A 466 13.85 -3.31 -6.36
CA GLU A 466 14.18 -4.38 -5.42
C GLU A 466 15.53 -4.97 -5.82
N ILE A 467 16.49 -5.02 -4.89
CA ILE A 467 17.72 -5.81 -5.08
C ILE A 467 17.61 -7.03 -4.16
N ASN A 468 17.75 -8.22 -4.76
CA ASN A 468 17.68 -9.48 -4.03
C ASN A 468 19.03 -10.19 -4.01
N PHE A 469 19.34 -10.78 -2.86
CA PHE A 469 20.53 -11.56 -2.60
C PHE A 469 20.17 -12.97 -2.17
N LYS A 470 20.88 -13.96 -2.72
CA LYS A 470 20.99 -15.28 -2.12
C LYS A 470 22.05 -15.23 -1.03
N MET A 471 21.71 -15.72 0.15
CA MET A 471 22.62 -15.78 1.30
C MET A 471 23.14 -17.21 1.43
N LEU A 472 24.43 -17.39 1.21
CA LEU A 472 25.11 -18.67 1.38
C LEU A 472 25.93 -18.66 2.68
N PRO A 473 25.71 -19.61 3.61
CA PRO A 473 26.52 -19.71 4.82
C PRO A 473 28.00 -19.86 4.48
N LEU A 474 28.87 -19.21 5.25
CA LEU A 474 30.31 -19.45 5.19
C LEU A 474 30.64 -20.85 5.75
N GLU A 475 31.78 -21.44 5.38
CA GLU A 475 32.15 -22.82 5.73
C GLU A 475 32.12 -23.12 7.24
N ASN A 476 32.34 -22.11 8.09
CA ASN A 476 32.36 -22.24 9.55
C ASN A 476 31.02 -21.83 10.22
N SER A 477 29.95 -21.67 9.44
CA SER A 477 28.65 -21.19 9.90
C SER A 477 27.65 -22.34 10.01
N ASN A 478 26.95 -22.46 11.15
CA ASN A 478 25.85 -23.41 11.33
C ASN A 478 24.53 -22.94 10.68
N LYS A 479 24.56 -21.84 9.91
CA LYS A 479 23.37 -21.24 9.31
C LYS A 479 22.92 -22.00 8.06
N LEU A 480 21.66 -21.82 7.68
CA LEU A 480 21.09 -22.37 6.45
C LEU A 480 21.07 -21.32 5.35
N SER A 481 21.06 -21.74 4.09
CA SER A 481 20.90 -20.81 2.97
C SER A 481 19.56 -20.08 3.04
N SER A 482 19.56 -18.79 2.73
CA SER A 482 18.38 -17.94 2.77
C SER A 482 18.43 -16.86 1.67
N SER A 483 17.56 -15.86 1.74
CA SER A 483 17.55 -14.73 0.81
C SER A 483 17.18 -13.43 1.51
N LYS A 484 17.69 -12.31 0.98
CA LYS A 484 17.37 -10.96 1.47
C LYS A 484 17.01 -10.07 0.29
N SER A 485 15.88 -9.37 0.39
CA SER A 485 15.51 -8.29 -0.52
C SER A 485 15.66 -6.94 0.18
N ILE A 486 15.99 -5.91 -0.58
CA ILE A 486 15.95 -4.51 -0.16
C ILE A 486 15.20 -3.69 -1.21
N TYR A 487 14.38 -2.74 -0.75
CA TYR A 487 13.61 -1.85 -1.62
C TYR A 487 14.18 -0.45 -1.52
N LEU A 488 14.57 0.11 -2.67
CA LEU A 488 15.29 1.38 -2.73
C LEU A 488 14.56 2.35 -3.67
N PRO A 489 14.26 3.59 -3.24
CA PRO A 489 13.65 4.57 -4.11
C PRO A 489 14.62 4.99 -5.21
N VAL A 490 14.07 5.33 -6.37
CA VAL A 490 14.82 6.03 -7.44
C VAL A 490 14.53 7.52 -7.31
N VAL A 491 15.58 8.30 -7.08
CA VAL A 491 15.47 9.76 -6.90
C VAL A 491 16.14 10.43 -8.09
N ASP A 492 15.42 11.31 -8.78
CA ASP A 492 15.91 12.08 -9.93
C ASP A 492 16.57 11.25 -11.05
N GLY A 493 16.09 10.01 -11.25
CA GLY A 493 16.65 9.10 -12.25
C GLY A 493 18.06 8.59 -11.92
N ASN A 494 18.49 8.69 -10.67
CA ASN A 494 19.73 8.11 -10.19
C ASN A 494 19.52 6.63 -9.83
N PHE A 495 20.28 5.76 -10.48
CA PHE A 495 20.29 4.31 -10.26
C PHE A 495 21.62 3.83 -9.64
N ASN A 496 22.33 4.73 -8.96
CA ASN A 496 23.44 4.39 -8.10
C ASN A 496 22.95 4.21 -6.66
N PHE A 497 23.03 2.97 -6.17
CA PHE A 497 22.48 2.54 -4.90
C PHE A 497 23.61 2.24 -3.92
N ILE A 498 23.79 3.13 -2.94
CA ILE A 498 24.70 2.93 -1.82
C ILE A 498 23.89 2.37 -0.65
N ILE A 499 24.31 1.23 -0.13
CA ILE A 499 23.61 0.51 0.93
C ILE A 499 24.52 0.40 2.14
N ASP A 500 24.12 1.03 3.24
CA ASP A 500 24.87 1.01 4.50
C ASP A 500 24.65 -0.30 5.27
N LEU A 501 25.74 -0.90 5.75
CA LEU A 501 25.76 -2.16 6.47
C LEU A 501 25.70 -1.94 8.00
N GLN A 502 24.71 -1.23 8.51
CA GLN A 502 24.69 -0.81 9.92
C GLN A 502 24.62 -1.98 10.93
N GLN A 503 25.28 -1.81 12.09
CA GLN A 503 25.15 -2.68 13.26
C GLN A 503 23.85 -2.37 14.03
N LYS A 504 23.24 -3.42 14.59
CA LYS A 504 22.10 -3.42 15.50
C LYS A 504 22.06 -2.17 16.42
N SER A 505 21.14 -1.23 16.17
CA SER A 505 20.90 -0.08 17.07
C SER A 505 20.17 -0.52 18.34
N GLU A 506 20.61 -0.04 19.50
CA GLU A 506 19.92 -0.19 20.80
C GLU A 506 18.60 0.60 20.88
N VAL A 507 18.20 1.30 19.82
CA VAL A 507 16.84 1.85 19.64
C VAL A 507 16.23 1.21 18.39
N LYS A 508 15.21 0.36 18.61
CA LYS A 508 14.46 -0.37 17.57
C LYS A 508 13.58 0.59 16.78
N VAL A 509 13.89 0.73 15.48
CA VAL A 509 13.09 1.41 14.46
C VAL A 509 12.97 0.46 13.26
N PRO A 510 11.85 0.46 12.52
CA PRO A 510 11.48 -0.66 11.65
C PRO A 510 12.31 -0.90 10.43
N ASN A 511 12.69 -2.17 10.32
CA ASN A 511 12.71 -2.98 9.11
C ASN A 511 13.96 -2.92 8.21
N SER A 512 14.98 -3.59 8.76
CA SER A 512 15.89 -4.54 8.09
C SER A 512 17.04 -4.04 7.20
N ASN A 513 17.66 -2.92 7.57
CA ASN A 513 19.08 -2.69 7.23
C ASN A 513 20.05 -3.55 8.07
N ASN A 514 19.56 -4.48 8.89
CA ASN A 514 20.42 -5.41 9.60
C ASN A 514 21.00 -6.43 8.62
N TRP A 515 22.31 -6.43 8.49
CA TRP A 515 23.06 -7.43 7.72
C TRP A 515 23.56 -8.51 8.66
N GLU A 516 23.31 -9.76 8.28
CA GLU A 516 23.76 -10.91 9.04
C GLU A 516 25.19 -11.28 8.67
N VAL A 517 26.05 -11.37 9.68
CA VAL A 517 27.39 -11.93 9.56
C VAL A 517 27.34 -13.44 9.32
N GLY A 518 28.42 -14.00 8.80
CA GLY A 518 28.53 -15.44 8.54
C GLY A 518 27.85 -15.92 7.25
N TYR A 519 27.50 -14.98 6.36
CA TYR A 519 27.00 -15.26 5.01
C TYR A 519 27.85 -14.57 3.94
N LYS A 520 27.95 -15.24 2.79
CA LYS A 520 28.24 -14.61 1.50
C LYS A 520 26.92 -14.23 0.83
N TYR A 521 26.74 -12.93 0.59
CA TYR A 521 25.63 -12.37 -0.16
C TYR A 521 25.98 -12.41 -1.65
N ILE A 522 25.22 -13.17 -2.42
CA ILE A 522 25.36 -13.28 -3.87
C ILE A 522 24.16 -12.58 -4.49
N PHE A 523 24.41 -11.61 -5.37
CA PHE A 523 23.36 -10.96 -6.13
C PHE A 523 22.56 -12.00 -6.89
N ASN A 524 21.23 -11.97 -6.74
CA ASN A 524 20.31 -12.89 -7.37
C ASN A 524 19.55 -12.22 -8.51
N TYR A 525 18.94 -11.07 -8.24
CA TYR A 525 18.26 -10.26 -9.25
C TYR A 525 18.08 -8.82 -8.81
N ILE A 526 17.80 -7.95 -9.78
CA ILE A 526 17.24 -6.62 -9.57
C ILE A 526 15.89 -6.53 -10.27
N THR A 527 14.88 -5.99 -9.59
CA THR A 527 13.57 -5.70 -10.16
C THR A 527 13.36 -4.20 -10.21
N PHE A 528 13.13 -3.65 -11.39
CA PHE A 528 12.73 -2.25 -11.58
C PHE A 528 11.20 -2.16 -11.57
N PHE A 529 10.64 -1.33 -10.69
CA PHE A 529 9.22 -1.07 -10.59
C PHE A 529 8.91 0.31 -11.15
N ASP A 530 8.21 0.36 -12.27
CA ASP A 530 7.70 1.59 -12.85
C ASP A 530 6.21 1.78 -12.51
N LYS A 531 5.58 2.84 -13.03
CA LYS A 531 4.17 3.14 -12.72
C LYS A 531 3.17 2.11 -13.27
N ILE A 532 3.57 1.33 -14.28
CA ILE A 532 2.72 0.46 -15.10
C ILE A 532 3.00 -1.02 -14.82
N SER A 533 4.27 -1.38 -14.65
CA SER A 533 4.68 -2.78 -14.51
C SER A 533 6.00 -2.90 -13.74
N LYS A 534 6.56 -4.11 -13.78
CA LYS A 534 7.90 -4.40 -13.26
C LYS A 534 8.70 -5.23 -14.26
N THR A 535 10.01 -5.03 -14.24
CA THR A 535 10.96 -5.80 -15.05
C THR A 535 12.09 -6.30 -14.16
N ARG A 536 12.30 -7.63 -14.13
CA ARG A 536 13.27 -8.29 -13.28
C ARG A 536 14.41 -8.86 -14.12
N PHE A 537 15.64 -8.49 -13.80
CA PHE A 537 16.87 -8.99 -14.41
C PHE A 537 17.57 -9.92 -13.43
N LYS A 538 17.72 -11.19 -13.80
CA LYS A 538 18.33 -12.21 -12.96
C LYS A 538 19.81 -12.37 -13.27
N ASN A 539 20.58 -12.80 -12.28
CA ASN A 539 22.00 -13.09 -12.47
C ASN A 539 22.28 -14.25 -13.46
N ASP A 540 21.27 -15.04 -13.83
CA ASP A 540 21.35 -16.13 -14.79
C ASP A 540 21.10 -15.70 -16.26
N GLY A 541 20.91 -14.40 -16.51
CA GLY A 541 20.63 -13.84 -17.83
C GLY A 541 19.15 -13.77 -18.20
N THR A 542 18.25 -14.26 -17.35
CA THR A 542 16.80 -14.21 -17.62
C THR A 542 16.22 -12.84 -17.30
N VAL A 543 15.43 -12.29 -18.23
CA VAL A 543 14.55 -11.13 -17.96
C VAL A 543 13.13 -11.62 -17.76
N ALA A 544 12.51 -11.29 -16.63
CA ALA A 544 11.10 -11.56 -16.38
C ALA A 544 10.29 -10.25 -16.40
N TYR A 545 9.27 -10.21 -17.24
CA TYR A 545 8.35 -9.08 -17.37
C TYR A 545 7.09 -9.33 -16.54
N GLY A 546 6.65 -8.34 -15.76
CA GLY A 546 5.45 -8.49 -14.93
C GLY A 546 4.15 -8.66 -15.72
N HIS A 547 4.11 -8.21 -16.96
CA HIS A 547 2.93 -8.26 -17.84
C HIS A 547 2.97 -9.39 -18.87
N ASN A 548 4.13 -9.97 -19.16
CA ASN A 548 4.30 -10.97 -20.21
C ASN A 548 4.84 -12.29 -19.63
N SER A 549 4.22 -13.42 -19.99
CA SER A 549 4.67 -14.74 -19.56
C SER A 549 5.95 -15.20 -20.25
N ASN A 550 6.27 -14.65 -21.43
CA ASN A 550 7.48 -14.99 -22.16
C ASN A 550 8.68 -14.21 -21.61
N PRO A 551 9.70 -14.89 -21.07
CA PRO A 551 10.90 -14.23 -20.58
C PRO A 551 11.74 -13.68 -21.74
N GLY A 552 12.50 -12.62 -21.46
CA GLY A 552 13.59 -12.14 -22.31
C GLY A 552 14.95 -12.62 -21.81
N SER A 553 16.02 -12.10 -22.40
CA SER A 553 17.39 -12.37 -21.99
C SER A 553 18.26 -11.12 -21.97
N HIS A 554 19.29 -11.13 -21.13
CA HIS A 554 20.37 -10.14 -21.10
C HIS A 554 21.72 -10.85 -20.90
N ASP A 555 22.83 -10.14 -21.06
CA ASP A 555 24.15 -10.76 -20.85
C ASP A 555 24.32 -11.19 -19.38
N VAL A 556 24.89 -12.37 -19.17
CA VAL A 556 25.01 -12.98 -17.82
C VAL A 556 26.20 -12.41 -17.05
N TYR A 557 27.32 -12.22 -17.76
CA TYR A 557 28.69 -12.18 -17.23
C TYR A 557 29.03 -11.05 -16.24
N TYR A 558 28.12 -10.11 -15.99
CA TYR A 558 28.37 -8.97 -15.11
C TYR A 558 27.61 -9.04 -13.78
N LEU A 559 26.40 -9.61 -13.74
CA LEU A 559 25.60 -9.70 -12.51
C LEU A 559 25.97 -10.90 -11.64
N ASP A 560 26.40 -12.01 -12.25
CA ASP A 560 26.81 -13.24 -11.56
C ASP A 560 28.07 -13.06 -10.69
N GLN A 561 28.90 -12.07 -11.03
CA GLN A 561 30.10 -11.72 -10.27
C GLN A 561 29.79 -10.94 -8.98
N PHE A 562 28.58 -10.36 -8.87
CA PHE A 562 28.26 -9.48 -7.76
C PHE A 562 28.05 -10.25 -6.47
N SER A 563 28.99 -10.09 -5.54
CA SER A 563 28.94 -10.72 -4.22
C SER A 563 29.79 -9.99 -3.20
N PHE A 564 29.41 -10.14 -1.94
CA PHE A 564 30.19 -9.66 -0.81
C PHE A 564 29.93 -10.50 0.45
N ILE A 565 30.82 -10.39 1.42
CA ILE A 565 30.73 -11.02 2.73
C ILE A 565 30.63 -9.90 3.75
N VAL A 566 29.74 -10.07 4.74
CA VAL A 566 29.68 -9.18 5.91
C VAL A 566 30.34 -9.91 7.07
N ASN A 567 31.37 -9.31 7.65
CA ASN A 567 32.13 -9.89 8.76
C ASN A 567 31.91 -9.09 10.06
N GLU A 568 32.09 -9.76 11.21
CA GLU A 568 32.38 -9.04 12.46
C GLU A 568 33.84 -8.57 12.36
N ASP A 569 34.09 -7.32 12.76
CA ASP A 569 35.42 -6.68 12.68
C ASP A 569 36.56 -7.54 13.24
#